data_AF-A0A1Y6D1F9-F1
#
_entry.id   AF-A0A1Y6D1F9-F1
#
_cell.length_a   1.000
_cell.length_b   1.000
_cell.length_c   1.000
_cell.angle_alpha   90.00
_cell.angle_beta   90.00
_cell.angle_gamma   90.00
#
_symmetry.space_group_name_H-M   'P 1'
#
loop_
_entity.id
_entity.type
_entity.pdbx_description
1 polymer ?
#
loop_
_entity_poly.entity_id
_entity_poly.type
_entity_poly.pdbx_seq_one_letter_code
_entity_poly.pdbx_strand_id
1 'polypeptide(L)' 'MPTPLIPPFESTDETTFHDTLLLFARNIEDALIDAGAVPGEDYTRLDLFRLAQPYVLERWQSGELRYTKGWKS' A
#
# COMPACT_ATOMS: atom_id res chain seq x y z
N MET A 1 -10.18 -5.97 -17.11
CA MET A 1 -9.99 -5.91 -15.65
C MET A 1 -10.02 -4.46 -15.21
N PRO A 2 -10.54 -4.12 -14.02
CA PRO A 2 -10.55 -2.74 -13.52
C PRO A 2 -9.12 -2.19 -13.44
N THR A 3 -8.95 -0.90 -13.73
CA THR A 3 -7.65 -0.24 -13.59
C THR A 3 -7.44 0.11 -12.11
N PRO A 4 -6.40 -0.39 -11.45
CA PRO A 4 -6.17 -0.08 -10.05
C PRO A 4 -5.81 1.39 -9.81
N LEU A 5 -6.09 1.88 -8.60
CA LEU A 5 -5.75 3.24 -8.15
C LEU A 5 -4.28 3.36 -7.74
N ILE A 6 -3.64 2.30 -7.25
CA ILE A 6 -2.21 2.27 -6.92
C ILE A 6 -1.46 1.64 -8.11
N PRO A 7 -0.54 2.37 -8.76
CA PRO A 7 0.20 1.84 -9.90
C PRO A 7 1.17 0.72 -9.46
N PRO A 8 1.59 -0.15 -10.39
CA PRO A 8 2.62 -1.13 -10.09
C PRO A 8 3.95 -0.43 -9.74
N PHE A 9 4.74 -1.08 -8.88
CA PHE A 9 6.06 -0.59 -8.48
C PHE A 9 7.14 -1.18 -9.40
N GLU A 10 8.11 -0.37 -9.84
CA GLU A 10 9.29 -0.86 -10.56
C GLU A 10 10.33 -1.45 -9.60
N SER A 11 10.46 -0.85 -8.41
CA SER A 11 11.35 -1.29 -7.34
C SER A 11 10.84 -0.80 -6.00
N THR A 12 11.02 -1.60 -4.95
CA THR A 12 10.62 -1.25 -3.58
C THR A 12 11.71 -1.58 -2.57
N ASP A 13 11.83 -0.77 -1.53
CA ASP A 13 12.62 -1.01 -0.34
C ASP A 13 11.69 -1.31 0.84
N GLU A 14 11.41 -2.60 1.07
CA GLU A 14 10.52 -3.14 2.12
C GLU A 14 10.98 -2.84 3.55
N THR A 15 12.14 -2.21 3.71
CA THR A 15 12.60 -1.73 5.01
C THR A 15 12.21 -0.27 5.24
N THR A 16 11.60 0.40 4.26
CA THR A 16 11.07 1.76 4.43
C THR A 16 9.58 1.76 4.72
N PHE A 17 9.15 2.68 5.56
CA PHE A 17 7.73 2.87 5.90
C PHE A 17 6.87 3.14 4.67
N HIS A 18 7.33 4.04 3.78
CA HIS A 18 6.57 4.45 2.60
C HIS A 18 6.30 3.27 1.66
N ASP A 19 7.34 2.54 1.29
CA ASP A 19 7.22 1.44 0.34
C ASP A 19 6.44 0.28 0.95
N THR A 20 6.62 0.00 2.24
CA THR A 20 5.85 -1.02 2.96
C THR A 20 4.37 -0.68 2.98
N LEU A 21 4.00 0.57 3.28
CA LEU A 21 2.60 1.01 3.27
C LEU A 21 1.96 0.88 1.88
N LEU A 22 2.70 1.27 0.84
CA LEU A 22 2.24 1.13 -0.54
C LEU A 22 2.09 -0.33 -0.97
N LEU A 23 3.02 -1.21 -0.59
CA LEU A 23 2.95 -2.64 -0.88
C LEU A 23 1.73 -3.30 -0.26
N PHE A 24 1.46 -3.05 1.04
CA PHE A 24 0.26 -3.59 1.68
C PHE A 24 -1.02 -3.04 1.05
N ALA A 25 -1.07 -1.73 0.79
CA ALA A 25 -2.23 -1.11 0.15
C ALA A 25 -2.48 -1.69 -1.25
N ARG A 26 -1.43 -1.96 -2.03
CA ARG A 26 -1.50 -2.59 -3.35
C ARG A 26 -2.00 -4.04 -3.28
N ASN A 27 -1.49 -4.83 -2.34
CA ASN A 27 -1.93 -6.21 -2.14
C ASN A 27 -3.41 -6.29 -1.73
N ILE A 28 -3.87 -5.34 -0.90
CA ILE A 28 -5.28 -5.21 -0.52
C ILE A 28 -6.12 -4.82 -1.73
N GLU A 29 -5.65 -3.89 -2.56
CA GLU A 29 -6.33 -3.48 -3.78
C GLU A 29 -6.50 -4.64 -4.77
N ASP A 30 -5.45 -5.44 -4.95
CA ASP A 30 -5.52 -6.64 -5.80
C ASP A 30 -6.54 -7.64 -5.26
N ALA A 31 -6.57 -7.88 -3.95
CA ALA A 31 -7.58 -8.75 -3.34
C ALA A 31 -9.02 -8.22 -3.52
N LEU A 32 -9.23 -6.89 -3.44
CA LEU A 32 -10.53 -6.27 -3.69
C LEU A 32 -10.96 -6.42 -5.14
N ILE A 33 -10.06 -6.22 -6.10
CA ILE A 33 -10.32 -6.39 -7.54
C ILE A 33 -10.65 -7.85 -7.85
N ASP A 34 -9.90 -8.80 -7.30
CA ASP A 34 -10.15 -10.23 -7.46
C ASP A 34 -11.51 -10.66 -6.86
N ALA A 35 -11.96 -9.95 -5.81
CA ALA A 35 -13.29 -10.12 -5.23
C ALA A 35 -14.42 -9.42 -6.03
N GLY A 36 -14.09 -8.70 -7.11
CA GLY A 36 -15.04 -8.03 -7.99
C GLY A 36 -15.35 -6.58 -7.63
N ALA A 37 -14.61 -5.96 -6.70
CA ALA A 37 -14.78 -4.55 -6.37
C ALA A 37 -14.27 -3.63 -7.49
N VAL A 38 -14.92 -2.47 -7.63
CA VAL A 38 -14.63 -1.45 -8.63
C VAL A 38 -13.88 -0.27 -7.98
N PRO A 39 -12.62 -0.02 -8.37
CA PRO A 39 -11.85 1.12 -7.87
C PRO A 39 -12.53 2.46 -8.18
N GLY A 40 -12.63 3.33 -7.17
CA GLY A 40 -13.30 4.63 -7.26
C GLY A 40 -14.81 4.60 -7.00
N GLU A 41 -15.41 3.42 -6.93
CA GLU A 41 -16.80 3.22 -6.52
C GLU A 41 -16.87 2.55 -5.14
N ASP A 42 -16.26 1.38 -5.00
CA ASP A 42 -16.29 0.58 -3.76
C ASP A 42 -15.21 0.99 -2.75
N TYR A 43 -14.13 1.63 -3.21
CA TYR A 43 -13.04 2.09 -2.36
C TYR A 43 -12.27 3.25 -2.98
N THR A 44 -11.61 4.04 -2.12
CA THR A 44 -10.66 5.10 -2.48
C THR A 44 -9.23 4.74 -2.07
N ARG A 45 -8.24 5.50 -2.56
CA ARG A 45 -6.84 5.37 -2.09
C ARG A 45 -6.71 5.51 -0.57
N LEU A 46 -7.51 6.38 0.05
CA LEU A 46 -7.46 6.60 1.49
C LEU A 46 -7.98 5.38 2.26
N ASP A 47 -8.95 4.67 1.72
CA ASP A 47 -9.46 3.44 2.32
C ASP A 47 -8.43 2.31 2.26
N LEU A 48 -7.72 2.18 1.12
CA LEU A 48 -6.61 1.23 1.00
C LEU A 48 -5.51 1.51 2.04
N PHE A 49 -5.14 2.78 2.25
CA PHE A 49 -4.16 3.14 3.28
C PHE A 49 -4.65 2.87 4.71
N ARG A 50 -5.94 3.09 5.00
CA ARG A 50 -6.53 2.76 6.30
C ARG A 50 -6.51 1.24 6.55
N LEU A 51 -6.82 0.45 5.53
CA LEU A 51 -6.79 -1.02 5.62
C LEU A 51 -5.35 -1.55 5.76
N ALA A 52 -4.37 -0.91 5.13
CA ALA A 52 -2.95 -1.28 5.23
C ALA A 52 -2.32 -0.86 6.58
N GLN A 53 -2.81 0.22 7.20
CA GLN A 53 -2.26 0.80 8.43
C GLN A 53 -1.96 -0.20 9.56
N PRO A 54 -2.85 -1.13 9.96
CA PRO A 54 -2.57 -2.04 11.07
C PRO A 54 -1.34 -2.93 10.81
N TYR A 55 -1.16 -3.44 9.59
CA TYR A 55 -0.03 -4.29 9.22
C TYR A 55 1.30 -3.53 9.23
N VAL A 56 1.27 -2.28 8.75
CA VAL A 56 2.47 -1.43 8.75
C VAL A 56 2.81 -0.95 10.15
N LEU A 57 1.81 -0.66 10.98
CA LEU A 57 2.02 -0.26 12.37
C LEU A 57 2.70 -1.37 13.17
N GLU A 58 2.29 -2.63 12.96
CA GLU A 58 2.92 -3.79 13.60
C GLU A 58 4.42 -3.88 13.26
N ARG A 59 4.77 -3.80 11.96
CA ARG A 59 6.17 -3.80 11.50
C ARG A 59 6.96 -2.56 11.92
N TRP A 60 6.29 -1.41 12.05
CA TRP A 60 6.90 -0.21 12.58
C TRP A 60 7.29 -0.39 14.05
N GLN A 61 6.38 -0.95 14.84
CA GLN A 61 6.59 -1.19 16.28
C GLN A 61 7.64 -2.27 16.56
N SER A 62 7.83 -3.24 15.65
CA SER A 62 8.90 -4.24 15.76
C SER A 62 10.30 -3.68 15.45
N GLY A 63 10.39 -2.46 14.91
CA GLY A 63 11.66 -1.82 14.54
C GLY A 63 12.24 -2.29 13.20
N GLU A 64 11.46 -3.03 12.40
CA GLU A 64 11.87 -3.49 11.06
C GLU A 64 11.89 -2.38 10.02
N LEU A 65 11.17 -1.28 10.29
CA LEU A 65 10.98 -0.20 9.34
C LEU A 65 11.78 1.04 9.72
N ARG A 66 12.33 1.71 8.72
CA ARG A 66 12.92 3.04 8.80
C ARG A 66 12.10 4.05 8.01
N TYR A 67 12.25 5.33 8.34
CA TYR A 67 11.75 6.39 7.48
C TYR A 67 12.48 6.37 6.12
N THR A 68 11.75 6.67 5.06
CA THR A 68 12.33 6.88 3.73
C THR A 68 13.20 8.14 3.75
N LYS A 69 14.49 7.99 3.45
CA LYS A 69 15.41 9.12 3.27
C LYS A 69 15.59 9.36 1.78
N GLY A 70 15.11 10.49 1.30
CA GLY A 70 15.25 10.91 -0.10
C GLY A 70 13.97 10.72 -0.90
N TRP A 71 13.09 11.71 -0.85
CA TRP A 71 12.29 12.02 -2.03
C TRP A 71 13.23 12.74 -3.00
N LYS A 72 13.58 12.11 -4.13
CA LYS A 72 14.10 12.88 -5.26
C LYS A 72 12.91 13.67 -5.80
N SER A 73 12.94 15.00 -5.61
CA SER A 73 12.09 15.95 -6.33
C SER A 73 12.34 15.87 -7.82
#